data_AF-A0A0Q6LY94-F1
#
_entry.id   AF-A0A0Q6LY94-F1
#
_cell.length_a   1.000
_cell.length_b   1.000
_cell.length_c   1.000
_cell.angle_alpha   90.00
_cell.angle_beta   90.00
_cell.angle_gamma   90.00
#
_symmetry.space_group_name_H-M   'P 1'
#
loop_
_entity.id
_entity.type
_entity.pdbx_description
1 polymer ?
#
loop_
_entity_poly.entity_id
_entity_poly.type
_entity_poly.pdbx_seq_one_letter_code
_entity_poly.pdbx_strand_id
1 'polypeptide(L)'
;MRIAVTGTHGSGKTTLIDDFIAAHPGYEHEQEPYWALAQQGTPFADAATSADLEEQLEQSCTMILASASSPDIVYDRCPLDFIAYLEVVGAQEVFEWTPSGRLLGRIERALATLGLVVFLPLSRPDEIDATIEFPWLRSKVDARLKSIIRDDELGLLEGGPHILELRGTRGGRVARLGTVVTG
;
A
#
# COMPACT_ATOMS: atom_id res chain seq x y z
N MET A 1 1.65 1.93 -17.17
CA MET A 1 0.81 1.21 -16.19
C MET A 1 0.74 1.99 -14.88
N ARG A 2 -0.34 1.87 -14.09
CA ARG A 2 -0.40 2.46 -12.74
C ARG A 2 -0.22 1.37 -11.69
N ILE A 3 0.71 1.58 -10.78
CA ILE A 3 1.21 0.56 -9.87
C ILE A 3 1.08 1.07 -8.44
N ALA A 4 0.44 0.33 -7.53
CA ALA A 4 0.52 0.62 -6.10
C ALA A 4 1.35 -0.46 -5.40
N VAL A 5 2.27 -0.04 -4.53
CA VAL A 5 3.12 -0.98 -3.77
C VAL A 5 2.58 -1.10 -2.35
N THR A 6 2.22 -2.31 -1.93
CA THR A 6 1.59 -2.59 -0.65
C THR A 6 2.42 -3.52 0.24
N GLY A 7 2.35 -3.32 1.54
CA GLY A 7 3.12 -4.05 2.54
C GLY A 7 3.28 -3.26 3.83
N THR A 8 3.51 -3.96 4.93
CA THR A 8 3.63 -3.32 6.26
C THR A 8 4.83 -2.35 6.37
N HIS A 9 4.86 -1.54 7.41
CA HIS A 9 6.00 -0.67 7.71
C HIS A 9 7.32 -1.46 7.77
N GLY A 10 8.37 -0.93 7.15
CA GLY A 10 9.67 -1.61 7.08
C GLY A 10 9.66 -2.91 6.25
N SER A 11 8.79 -3.05 5.24
CA SER A 11 8.85 -4.16 4.27
C SER A 11 9.74 -3.86 3.04
N GLY A 12 10.30 -2.65 2.94
CA GLY A 12 11.17 -2.25 1.83
C GLY A 12 10.42 -1.72 0.58
N LYS A 13 9.18 -1.24 0.73
CA LYS A 13 8.37 -0.66 -0.36
C LYS A 13 9.07 0.51 -1.05
N THR A 14 9.36 1.58 -0.32
CA THR A 14 10.02 2.78 -0.86
C THR A 14 11.33 2.43 -1.54
N THR A 15 12.13 1.54 -0.94
CA THR A 15 13.37 1.05 -1.56
C THR A 15 13.13 0.31 -2.88
N LEU A 16 12.08 -0.52 -2.99
CA LEU A 16 11.71 -1.15 -4.25
C LEU A 16 11.30 -0.10 -5.30
N ILE A 17 10.51 0.89 -4.88
CA ILE A 17 10.00 1.94 -5.78
C ILE A 17 11.18 2.75 -6.33
N ASP A 18 12.08 3.21 -5.45
CA ASP A 18 13.25 4.00 -5.84
C ASP A 18 14.15 3.23 -6.82
N ASP A 19 14.43 1.97 -6.55
CA ASP A 19 15.22 1.13 -7.46
C ASP A 19 14.53 0.89 -8.80
N PHE A 20 13.21 0.65 -8.76
CA PHE A 20 12.43 0.40 -9.95
C PHE A 20 12.42 1.63 -10.86
N ILE A 21 12.23 2.83 -10.29
CA ILE A 21 12.25 4.09 -11.02
C ILE A 21 13.64 4.40 -11.57
N ALA A 22 14.69 4.13 -10.79
CA ALA A 22 16.06 4.26 -11.28
C ALA A 22 16.33 3.37 -12.51
N ALA A 23 15.73 2.18 -12.57
CA ALA A 23 15.81 1.27 -13.71
C ALA A 23 14.80 1.58 -14.84
N HIS A 24 13.70 2.29 -14.53
CA HIS A 24 12.61 2.60 -15.46
C HIS A 24 12.22 4.08 -15.35
N PRO A 25 13.06 5.01 -15.87
CA PRO A 25 12.89 6.45 -15.68
C PRO A 25 11.65 7.05 -16.34
N GLY A 26 10.87 6.25 -17.08
CA GLY A 26 9.56 6.64 -17.59
C GLY A 26 8.43 6.54 -16.55
N TYR A 27 8.69 5.97 -15.38
CA TYR A 27 7.74 5.92 -14.27
C TYR A 27 8.00 7.04 -13.26
N GLU A 28 6.93 7.64 -12.76
CA GLU A 28 6.97 8.66 -11.70
C GLU A 28 6.70 8.04 -10.32
N HIS A 29 7.40 8.53 -9.30
CA HIS A 29 7.15 8.19 -7.89
C HIS A 29 6.06 9.12 -7.36
N GLU A 30 4.90 8.58 -7.00
CA GLU A 30 3.91 9.30 -6.21
C GLU A 30 4.13 9.01 -4.72
N GLN A 31 4.30 10.07 -3.93
CA GLN A 31 4.69 9.99 -2.53
C GLN A 31 3.61 9.33 -1.65
N GLU A 32 4.00 8.89 -0.45
CA GLU A 32 3.06 8.33 0.52
C GLU A 32 1.98 9.36 0.96
N PRO A 33 0.72 8.94 1.16
CA PRO A 33 -0.38 9.83 1.57
C PRO A 33 -0.10 10.63 2.84
N TYR A 34 0.64 10.05 3.80
CA TYR A 34 1.09 10.73 5.01
C TYR A 34 1.82 12.03 4.70
N TRP A 35 2.79 12.00 3.77
CA TRP A 35 3.59 13.18 3.43
C TRP A 35 2.78 14.22 2.66
N ALA A 36 1.78 13.79 1.88
CA ALA A 36 0.86 14.70 1.20
C ALA A 36 0.01 15.49 2.21
N LEU A 37 -0.50 14.82 3.24
CA LEU A 37 -1.27 15.42 4.32
C LEU A 37 -0.40 16.31 5.23
N ALA A 38 0.80 15.87 5.55
CA ALA A 38 1.75 16.68 6.32
C ALA A 38 2.08 18.02 5.63
N GLN A 39 2.26 18.01 4.31
CA GLN A 39 2.48 19.23 3.50
C GLN A 39 1.28 20.18 3.50
N GLN A 40 0.06 19.67 3.73
CA GLN A 40 -1.17 20.46 3.85
C GLN A 40 -1.38 21.03 5.25
N GLY A 41 -0.47 20.74 6.19
CA GLY A 41 -0.53 21.24 7.56
C GLY A 41 -1.29 20.34 8.53
N THR A 42 -1.44 19.05 8.23
CA THR A 42 -1.96 18.03 9.16
C THR A 42 -0.79 17.36 9.90
N PRO A 43 -0.41 17.81 11.12
CA PRO A 43 0.59 17.11 11.92
C PRO A 43 -0.03 15.85 12.54
N PHE A 44 0.44 14.68 12.12
CA PHE A 44 0.12 13.42 12.79
C PHE A 44 1.01 13.23 14.02
N ALA A 45 0.46 12.68 15.10
CA ALA A 45 1.22 12.29 16.28
C ALA A 45 2.14 11.08 15.98
N ASP A 46 3.14 10.83 16.84
CA ASP A 46 4.14 9.75 16.69
C ASP A 46 3.51 8.35 16.53
N ALA A 47 2.26 8.15 16.93
CA ALA A 47 1.46 6.97 16.62
C ALA A 47 0.18 7.41 15.89
N ALA A 48 -0.01 6.94 14.65
CA ALA A 48 -1.21 7.22 13.88
C ALA A 48 -2.44 6.60 14.57
N THR A 49 -3.44 7.43 14.86
CA THR A 49 -4.73 6.99 15.40
C THR A 49 -5.60 6.37 14.29
N SER A 50 -6.69 5.70 14.66
CA SER A 50 -7.69 5.20 13.69
C SER A 50 -8.23 6.32 12.79
N ALA A 51 -8.43 7.53 13.32
CA ALA A 51 -8.85 8.69 12.53
C ALA A 51 -7.78 9.13 11.52
N ASP A 52 -6.51 9.15 11.93
CA ASP A 52 -5.39 9.51 11.06
C ASP A 52 -5.20 8.50 9.92
N LEU A 53 -5.46 7.22 10.19
CA LEU A 53 -5.40 6.16 9.19
C LEU A 53 -6.55 6.26 8.18
N GLU A 54 -7.75 6.65 8.63
CA GLU A 54 -8.89 6.89 7.74
C GLU A 54 -8.65 8.11 6.84
N GLU A 55 -8.07 9.20 7.37
CA GLU A 55 -7.68 10.36 6.57
C GLU A 55 -6.62 10.00 5.51
N GLN A 56 -5.62 9.19 5.88
CA GLN A 56 -4.63 8.68 4.92
C GLN A 56 -5.24 7.76 3.86
N LEU A 57 -6.24 6.94 4.21
CA LEU A 57 -7.00 6.13 3.26
C LEU A 57 -7.76 7.01 2.25
N GLU A 58 -8.45 8.04 2.74
CA GLU A 58 -9.12 9.01 1.88
C GLU A 58 -8.15 9.74 0.96
N GLN A 59 -6.99 10.14 1.48
CA GLN A 59 -5.96 10.80 0.71
C GLN A 59 -5.35 9.86 -0.33
N SER A 60 -5.07 8.60 0.01
CA SER A 60 -4.59 7.58 -0.92
C SER A 60 -5.54 7.44 -2.11
N CYS A 61 -6.85 7.32 -1.85
CA CYS A 61 -7.85 7.27 -2.91
C CYS A 61 -7.90 8.57 -3.72
N THR A 62 -7.75 9.72 -3.08
CA THR A 62 -7.71 11.04 -3.75
C THR A 62 -6.56 11.12 -4.74
N MET A 63 -5.35 10.74 -4.31
CA MET A 63 -4.14 10.79 -5.14
C MET A 63 -4.28 9.88 -6.36
N ILE A 64 -4.68 8.62 -6.16
CA ILE A 64 -4.88 7.65 -7.26
C ILE A 64 -5.94 8.11 -8.27
N LEU A 65 -7.03 8.70 -7.78
CA LEU A 65 -8.12 9.17 -8.65
C LEU A 65 -7.78 10.48 -9.37
N ALA A 66 -6.96 11.35 -8.77
CA ALA A 66 -6.56 12.62 -9.37
C ALA A 66 -5.63 12.44 -10.57
N SER A 67 -4.74 11.44 -10.51
CA SER A 67 -3.81 11.10 -11.60
C SER A 67 -4.35 9.99 -12.49
N ALA A 68 -5.68 9.81 -12.55
CA ALA A 68 -6.26 8.67 -13.24
C ALA A 68 -6.05 8.66 -14.76
N SER A 69 -5.77 9.82 -15.35
CA SER A 69 -5.42 10.01 -16.75
C SER A 69 -3.92 9.90 -17.03
N SER A 70 -3.08 9.87 -16.00
CA SER A 70 -1.63 9.79 -16.14
C SER A 70 -1.20 8.32 -16.14
N PRO A 71 -0.56 7.84 -17.21
CA PRO A 71 0.08 6.53 -17.20
C PRO A 71 1.38 6.58 -16.41
N ASP A 72 1.91 5.41 -16.06
CA ASP A 72 3.29 5.22 -15.59
C ASP A 72 3.59 5.88 -14.23
N ILE A 73 2.72 5.64 -13.24
CA ILE A 73 2.88 6.11 -11.86
C ILE A 73 3.03 4.93 -10.91
N VAL A 74 3.94 5.06 -9.95
CA VAL A 74 4.11 4.14 -8.82
C VAL A 74 3.74 4.85 -7.52
N TYR A 75 2.68 4.39 -6.86
CA TYR A 75 2.22 4.90 -5.57
C TYR A 75 2.91 4.16 -4.42
N ASP A 76 3.52 4.91 -3.49
CA ASP A 76 3.95 4.36 -2.20
C ASP A 76 2.73 4.17 -1.30
N ARG A 77 2.33 2.91 -1.14
CA ARG A 77 1.10 2.39 -0.53
C ARG A 77 -0.11 2.33 -1.43
N CYS A 78 -0.88 1.27 -1.21
CA CYS A 78 -2.20 1.03 -1.76
C CYS A 78 -3.25 1.39 -0.68
N PRO A 79 -4.50 1.74 -1.04
CA PRO A 79 -5.60 1.85 -0.07
C PRO A 79 -5.72 0.62 0.86
N LEU A 80 -5.37 -0.57 0.37
CA LEU A 80 -5.37 -1.81 1.14
C LEU A 80 -4.42 -1.78 2.35
N ASP A 81 -3.33 -1.02 2.30
CA ASP A 81 -2.42 -0.84 3.44
C ASP A 81 -3.19 -0.25 4.63
N PHE A 82 -3.90 0.85 4.40
CA PHE A 82 -4.61 1.57 5.46
C PHE A 82 -5.80 0.78 5.99
N ILE A 83 -6.53 0.06 5.12
CA ILE A 83 -7.60 -0.86 5.55
C ILE A 83 -7.04 -1.91 6.51
N ALA A 84 -5.91 -2.54 6.17
CA ALA A 84 -5.28 -3.52 7.04
C ALA A 84 -4.82 -2.94 8.38
N TYR A 85 -4.32 -1.70 8.41
CA TYR A 85 -4.00 -1.01 9.66
C TYR A 85 -5.26 -0.70 10.47
N LEU A 86 -6.31 -0.16 9.86
CA LEU A 86 -7.57 0.21 10.50
C LEU A 86 -8.26 -1.00 11.15
N GLU A 87 -8.32 -2.14 10.46
CA GLU A 87 -8.92 -3.35 11.01
C GLU A 87 -8.09 -3.92 12.17
N VAL A 88 -6.75 -3.88 12.09
CA VAL A 88 -5.89 -4.39 13.16
C VAL A 88 -5.92 -3.49 14.39
N VAL A 89 -5.85 -2.16 14.21
CA VAL A 89 -5.90 -1.19 15.31
C VAL A 89 -7.30 -1.14 15.92
N GLY A 90 -8.35 -1.08 15.09
CA GLY A 90 -9.74 -1.12 15.55
C GLY A 90 -10.03 -2.36 16.39
N ALA A 91 -9.55 -3.54 15.97
CA ALA A 91 -9.72 -4.77 16.75
C ALA A 91 -9.06 -4.70 18.14
N GLN A 92 -8.00 -3.91 18.32
CA GLN A 92 -7.43 -3.67 19.66
C GLN A 92 -8.30 -2.75 20.52
N GLU A 93 -8.99 -1.81 19.89
CA GLU A 93 -9.91 -0.86 20.53
C GLU A 93 -11.31 -1.48 20.79
N VAL A 94 -11.49 -2.78 20.52
CA VAL A 94 -12.79 -3.49 20.58
C VAL A 94 -13.81 -2.82 19.65
N PHE A 95 -13.31 -2.30 18.53
CA PHE A 95 -14.06 -1.60 17.52
C PHE A 95 -13.87 -2.27 16.16
N GLU A 96 -14.96 -2.73 15.54
CA GLU A 96 -14.89 -3.22 14.17
C GLU A 96 -14.96 -2.03 13.22
N TRP A 97 -13.84 -1.69 12.59
CA TRP A 97 -13.82 -0.62 11.60
C TRP A 97 -14.54 -1.06 10.32
N THR A 98 -15.46 -0.22 9.85
CA THR A 98 -16.16 -0.41 8.57
C THR A 98 -16.21 0.93 7.83
N PRO A 99 -15.84 0.98 6.54
CA PRO A 99 -15.88 2.23 5.79
C PRO A 99 -17.33 2.67 5.56
N SER A 100 -17.56 3.98 5.53
CA SER A 100 -18.85 4.49 5.04
C SER A 100 -19.08 4.06 3.58
N GLY A 101 -20.33 3.92 3.14
CA GLY A 101 -20.63 3.52 1.75
C GLY A 101 -20.03 4.47 0.70
N ARG A 102 -19.85 5.75 1.05
CA ARG A 102 -19.16 6.73 0.19
C ARG A 102 -17.65 6.44 0.10
N LEU A 103 -17.02 6.15 1.23
CA LEU A 103 -15.59 5.80 1.26
C LEU A 103 -15.34 4.47 0.55
N LEU A 104 -16.19 3.47 0.78
CA LEU A 104 -16.14 2.18 0.08
C LEU A 104 -16.17 2.36 -1.44
N GLY A 105 -17.16 3.08 -1.97
CA GLY A 105 -17.24 3.34 -3.41
C GLY A 105 -16.05 4.16 -3.95
N ARG A 106 -15.36 4.92 -3.10
CA ARG A 106 -14.13 5.62 -3.48
C ARG A 106 -12.92 4.68 -3.52
N ILE A 107 -12.81 3.77 -2.57
CA ILE A 107 -11.79 2.71 -2.52
C ILE A 107 -11.91 1.83 -3.76
N GLU A 108 -13.10 1.30 -4.04
CA GLU A 108 -13.39 0.47 -5.21
C GLU A 108 -12.96 1.16 -6.51
N ARG A 109 -13.35 2.43 -6.68
CA ARG A 109 -12.98 3.22 -7.86
C ARG A 109 -11.47 3.42 -7.95
N ALA A 110 -10.79 3.73 -6.85
CA ALA A 110 -9.34 3.92 -6.86
C ALA A 110 -8.64 2.63 -7.27
N LEU A 111 -8.99 1.49 -6.64
CA LEU A 111 -8.43 0.17 -6.95
C LEU A 111 -8.68 -0.23 -8.41
N ALA A 112 -9.90 -0.04 -8.92
CA ALA A 112 -10.26 -0.34 -10.31
C ALA A 112 -9.45 0.46 -11.35
N THR A 113 -8.80 1.56 -10.93
CA THR A 113 -7.95 2.33 -11.82
C THR A 113 -6.50 1.85 -11.83
N LEU A 114 -6.05 1.10 -10.82
CA LEU A 114 -4.72 0.53 -10.79
C LEU A 114 -4.61 -0.60 -11.83
N GLY A 115 -3.48 -0.67 -12.53
CA GLY A 115 -3.18 -1.80 -13.41
C GLY A 115 -2.52 -2.95 -12.66
N LEU A 116 -1.78 -2.61 -11.59
CA LEU A 116 -0.99 -3.56 -10.81
C LEU A 116 -0.96 -3.14 -9.33
N VAL A 117 -1.13 -4.11 -8.44
CA VAL A 117 -0.79 -3.98 -7.02
C VAL A 117 0.36 -4.94 -6.73
N VAL A 118 1.49 -4.38 -6.28
CA VAL A 118 2.69 -5.13 -5.93
C VAL A 118 2.71 -5.36 -4.43
N PHE A 119 2.64 -6.61 -4.00
CA PHE A 119 2.65 -6.97 -2.58
C PHE A 119 4.05 -7.42 -2.12
N LEU A 120 4.56 -6.79 -1.07
CA LEU A 120 5.79 -7.18 -0.36
C LEU A 120 5.43 -7.77 1.01
N PRO A 121 5.16 -9.08 1.10
CA PRO A 121 4.95 -9.75 2.38
C PRO A 121 6.24 -9.81 3.18
N LEU A 122 6.11 -9.91 4.51
CA LEU A 122 7.26 -10.19 5.36
C LEU A 122 7.88 -11.55 5.04
N SER A 123 9.22 -11.55 4.98
CA SER A 123 10.07 -12.72 4.85
C SER A 123 10.40 -13.34 6.20
N ARG A 124 10.80 -14.63 6.19
CA ARG A 124 11.35 -15.33 7.35
C ARG A 124 12.64 -16.04 6.91
N PRO A 125 13.83 -15.65 7.45
CA PRO A 125 14.06 -14.58 8.42
C PRO A 125 13.70 -13.18 7.86
N ASP A 126 13.55 -12.20 8.75
CA ASP A 126 13.31 -10.81 8.36
C ASP A 126 14.49 -10.28 7.55
N GLU A 127 14.22 -9.43 6.56
CA GLU A 127 15.24 -8.89 5.65
C GLU A 127 15.80 -7.54 6.11
N ILE A 128 15.17 -6.92 7.10
CA ILE A 128 15.62 -5.66 7.68
C ILE A 128 16.29 -5.91 9.04
N ASP A 129 17.46 -5.31 9.23
CA ASP A 129 18.14 -5.26 10.53
C ASP A 129 17.69 -4.07 11.40
N ALA A 130 16.76 -3.25 10.88
CA ALA A 130 16.26 -2.07 11.58
C ALA A 130 15.34 -2.45 12.76
N THR A 131 15.44 -1.69 13.85
CA THR A 131 14.51 -1.84 14.98
C THR A 131 13.14 -1.33 14.54
N ILE A 132 12.14 -2.22 14.59
CA ILE A 132 10.74 -1.86 14.35
C ILE A 132 10.12 -1.40 15.67
N GLU A 133 9.53 -0.20 15.68
CA GLU A 133 8.89 0.40 16.86
C GLU A 133 7.72 -0.44 17.38
N PHE A 134 6.91 -0.98 16.45
CA PHE A 134 5.74 -1.81 16.76
C PHE A 134 5.78 -3.18 16.05
N PRO A 135 6.65 -4.14 16.49
CA PRO A 135 6.82 -5.41 15.79
C PRO A 135 5.55 -6.27 15.75
N TRP A 136 4.75 -6.20 16.81
CA TRP A 136 3.46 -6.88 16.88
C TRP A 136 2.48 -6.36 15.83
N LEU A 137 2.34 -5.03 15.73
CA LEU A 137 1.46 -4.39 14.75
C LEU A 137 1.91 -4.72 13.32
N ARG A 138 3.22 -4.62 13.08
CA ARG A 138 3.83 -4.98 11.79
C ARG A 138 3.47 -6.40 11.35
N SER A 139 3.62 -7.38 12.25
CA SER A 139 3.29 -8.78 11.93
C SER A 139 1.79 -9.01 11.76
N LYS A 140 0.93 -8.31 12.50
CA LYS A 140 -0.53 -8.45 12.39
C LYS A 140 -1.06 -7.84 11.10
N VAL A 141 -0.57 -6.66 10.74
CA VAL A 141 -0.91 -6.01 9.47
C VAL A 141 -0.43 -6.84 8.28
N ASP A 142 0.78 -7.39 8.34
CA ASP A 142 1.25 -8.31 7.29
C ASP A 142 0.36 -9.56 7.17
N ALA A 143 -0.06 -10.15 8.29
CA ALA A 143 -1.02 -11.26 8.26
C ALA A 143 -2.35 -10.85 7.64
N ARG A 144 -2.86 -9.65 7.97
CA ARG A 144 -4.12 -9.15 7.42
C ARG A 144 -4.03 -8.85 5.94
N LEU A 145 -2.97 -8.18 5.49
CA LEU A 145 -2.70 -7.96 4.07
C LEU A 145 -2.63 -9.26 3.29
N LYS A 146 -2.05 -10.33 3.85
CA LYS A 146 -2.03 -11.65 3.21
C LYS A 146 -3.44 -12.17 2.95
N SER A 147 -4.35 -12.08 3.92
CA SER A 147 -5.73 -12.55 3.73
C SER A 147 -6.47 -11.68 2.71
N ILE A 148 -6.35 -10.34 2.81
CA ILE A 148 -6.96 -9.42 1.85
C ILE A 148 -6.48 -9.70 0.42
N ILE A 149 -5.17 -9.92 0.23
CA ILE A 149 -4.57 -10.00 -1.11
C ILE A 149 -4.66 -11.40 -1.72
N ARG A 150 -4.53 -12.46 -0.91
CA ARG A 150 -4.50 -13.84 -1.42
C ARG A 150 -5.87 -14.47 -1.52
N ASP A 151 -6.73 -14.12 -0.58
CA ASP A 151 -8.05 -14.74 -0.43
C ASP A 151 -9.17 -13.79 -0.89
N ASP A 152 -8.81 -12.57 -1.33
CA ASP A 152 -9.74 -11.46 -1.65
C ASP A 152 -10.84 -11.32 -0.58
N GLU A 153 -10.45 -11.38 0.69
CA GLU A 153 -11.39 -11.50 1.81
C GLU A 153 -12.38 -10.32 1.89
N LEU A 154 -12.03 -9.19 1.29
CA LEU A 154 -12.88 -8.00 1.21
C LEU A 154 -13.72 -7.92 -0.09
N GLY A 155 -13.48 -8.81 -1.06
CA GLY A 155 -14.12 -8.78 -2.37
C GLY A 155 -13.83 -7.50 -3.17
N LEU A 156 -12.65 -6.90 -2.97
CA LEU A 156 -12.25 -5.63 -3.57
C LEU A 156 -11.32 -5.79 -4.77
N LEU A 157 -10.82 -7.01 -5.01
CA LEU A 157 -9.84 -7.29 -6.06
C LEU A 157 -10.45 -7.95 -7.29
N GLU A 158 -11.65 -8.55 -7.16
CA GLU A 158 -12.38 -9.09 -8.30
C GLU A 158 -12.64 -8.02 -9.39
N GLY A 159 -12.18 -8.30 -10.61
CA GLY A 159 -12.28 -7.36 -11.74
C GLY A 159 -11.39 -6.10 -11.59
N GLY A 160 -10.55 -6.06 -10.56
CA GLY A 160 -9.64 -4.95 -10.24
C GLY A 160 -8.21 -5.15 -10.77
N PRO A 161 -7.20 -4.63 -10.04
CA PRO A 161 -5.81 -4.65 -10.50
C PRO A 161 -5.21 -6.06 -10.52
N HIS A 162 -4.25 -6.30 -11.40
CA HIS A 162 -3.43 -7.50 -11.31
C HIS A 162 -2.61 -7.49 -10.01
N ILE A 163 -2.45 -8.64 -9.38
CA ILE A 163 -1.66 -8.77 -8.15
C ILE A 163 -0.31 -9.41 -8.45
N LEU A 164 0.78 -8.79 -7.99
CA LEU A 164 2.12 -9.35 -8.06
C LEU A 164 2.74 -9.43 -6.66
N GLU A 165 2.82 -10.62 -6.09
CA GLU A 165 3.57 -10.87 -4.86
C GLU A 165 5.07 -11.00 -5.19
N LEU A 166 5.91 -10.19 -4.54
CA LEU A 166 7.37 -10.19 -4.73
C LEU A 166 8.10 -10.67 -3.48
N ARG A 167 9.06 -11.59 -3.69
CA ARG A 167 9.92 -12.17 -2.66
C ARG A 167 11.35 -12.33 -3.17
N GLY A 168 12.28 -12.61 -2.26
CA GLY A 168 13.69 -12.80 -2.59
C GLY A 168 14.45 -11.48 -2.56
N THR A 169 15.63 -11.42 -3.18
CA THR A 169 16.54 -10.28 -3.04
C THR A 169 15.99 -8.98 -3.63
N ARG A 170 16.46 -7.82 -3.13
CA ARG A 170 16.16 -6.48 -3.65
C ARG A 170 16.24 -6.42 -5.19
N GLY A 171 17.38 -6.82 -5.77
CA GLY A 171 17.56 -6.85 -7.23
C GLY A 171 16.64 -7.84 -7.96
N GLY A 172 16.35 -9.00 -7.35
CA GLY A 172 15.42 -9.97 -7.92
C GLY A 172 13.99 -9.44 -8.01
N ARG A 173 13.53 -8.70 -6.97
CA ARG A 173 12.22 -8.05 -6.96
C ARG A 173 12.11 -6.99 -8.06
N VAL A 174 13.11 -6.14 -8.23
CA VAL A 174 13.15 -5.11 -9.29
C VAL A 174 13.12 -5.74 -10.68
N ALA A 175 13.95 -6.76 -10.93
CA ALA A 175 13.98 -7.45 -12.22
C ALA A 175 12.64 -8.13 -12.54
N ARG A 176 12.01 -8.75 -11.54
CA ARG A 176 10.69 -9.38 -11.70
C ARG A 176 9.60 -8.36 -11.99
N LEU A 177 9.58 -7.24 -11.26
CA LEU A 177 8.64 -6.14 -11.52
C LEU A 177 8.84 -5.58 -12.93
N GLY A 178 10.08 -5.29 -13.32
CA GLY A 178 10.45 -4.83 -14.66
C GLY A 178 9.90 -5.74 -15.77
N THR A 179 10.07 -7.05 -15.62
CA THR A 179 9.56 -8.03 -16.60
C THR A 179 8.03 -7.94 -16.78
N VAL A 180 7.28 -7.70 -15.71
CA VAL A 180 5.81 -7.61 -15.74
C VAL A 180 5.33 -6.31 -16.36
N VAL A 181 6.05 -5.19 -16.17
CA VAL A 181 5.66 -3.90 -16.73
C VAL A 181 6.07 -3.71 -18.19
N THR A 182 7.10 -4.42 -18.66
CA THR A 182 7.58 -4.36 -20.05
C THR A 182 7.03 -5.44 -20.96
N GLY A 183 6.48 -6.52 -20.39
CA GLY A 183 5.93 -7.66 -21.12
C GLY A 183 4.46 -7.48 -21.44
#